data_AF-A0A3A6VH73-F1
#
_entry.id   AF-A0A3A6VH73-F1
#
_cell.length_a   1.000
_cell.length_b   1.000
_cell.length_c   1.000
_cell.angle_alpha   90.00
_cell.angle_beta   90.00
_cell.angle_gamma   90.00
#
_symmetry.space_group_name_H-M   'P 1'
#
loop_
_entity.id
_entity.type
_entity.pdbx_description
1 polymer ?
#
loop_
_entity_poly.entity_id
_entity_poly.type
_entity_poly.pdbx_seq_one_letter_code
_entity_poly.pdbx_strand_id
1 'polypeptide(L)'
;MGGLTSEQYHSQVVGKIGYIARCMQTIDPENNLKKIREDYQDVLIWAEKNYRFEEILEASKSGKCPNDLDALSRRSLILQELLRLVSSISPFKMKLDLIESQYEKMKQHVNLWKSDYHVKLNQLNQLTDYLKNAAPTPKNNFLRAMTSVLQMQIAQYGITEDNEGINQLFKLGLHLLAMANEKIDEQYHLFKGYVKDQAEESPFEGILPEEDQKILVKGMIDYAMPKLSSKVLQDKLSALSSSDVLTKTLLDSIDRIVEENEKLNALSKVKLGKYGLDIREIEEIYSQALKISPQDALQYTAQQCDAQLLSMAFPDSQNYIVESISDKKAKAIAELIHSKEFIYQIIKTEVFKQVDPNEKIRLQAATELYQLLGRIMDKQIHLFAKMNLEQINEYIQTKTKAILDKIPERVESLTFMGFEIPTFKGIETLMTDISHSQDNETLAIAQEFYTNIKNAKKQLLGDKLIEDITPQDVEKFFNQCSQYGSEAAEKLADNRPVLTKIADILTAIARWAISLIGFNTPPQFLAPTRTCVDQVSDEITKIKLKLEDTLGSLQKVQEENLSL
;
A
#
# COMPACT_ATOMS: atom_id res chain seq x y z
N MET A 1 56.66 54.40 28.56
CA MET A 1 56.65 54.07 27.11
C MET A 1 55.31 53.41 26.81
N GLY A 2 54.70 53.62 25.64
CA GLY A 2 53.49 52.88 25.22
C GLY A 2 52.24 53.03 26.11
N GLY A 3 52.07 54.15 26.82
CA GLY A 3 50.86 54.43 27.63
C GLY A 3 50.91 54.00 29.11
N LEU A 4 51.96 53.28 29.55
CA LEU A 4 52.16 52.89 30.96
C LEU A 4 53.33 53.64 31.61
N THR A 5 53.25 53.85 32.93
CA THR A 5 54.40 54.32 33.74
C THR A 5 55.50 53.24 33.78
N SER A 6 56.74 53.64 34.07
CA SER A 6 57.89 52.72 34.06
C SER A 6 57.71 51.54 35.02
N GLU A 7 57.22 51.81 36.23
CA GLU A 7 57.00 50.79 37.24
C GLU A 7 55.88 49.82 36.82
N GLN A 8 54.79 50.35 36.27
CA GLN A 8 53.70 49.53 35.72
C GLN A 8 54.18 48.67 34.55
N TYR A 9 55.02 49.21 33.66
CA TYR A 9 55.56 48.46 32.53
C TYR A 9 56.37 47.24 32.99
N HIS A 10 57.34 47.43 33.89
CA HIS A 10 58.16 46.31 34.40
C HIS A 10 57.36 45.36 35.29
N SER A 11 56.38 45.86 36.05
CA SER A 11 55.44 45.00 36.78
C SER A 11 54.64 44.09 35.83
N GLN A 12 54.19 44.61 34.68
CA GLN A 12 53.51 43.80 33.66
C GLN A 12 54.44 42.75 33.03
N VAL A 13 55.72 43.08 32.82
CA VAL A 13 56.73 42.11 32.36
C VAL A 13 56.85 40.94 33.33
N VAL A 14 57.02 41.21 34.64
CA VAL A 14 57.09 40.15 35.67
C VAL A 14 55.80 39.31 35.66
N GLY A 15 54.64 39.95 35.54
CA GLY A 15 53.35 39.27 35.44
C GLY A 15 53.25 38.31 34.25
N LYS A 16 53.72 38.72 33.06
CA LYS A 16 53.73 37.87 31.86
C LYS A 16 54.73 36.73 31.95
N ILE A 17 55.92 36.94 32.52
CA ILE A 17 56.91 35.87 32.77
C ILE A 17 56.27 34.78 33.64
N GLY A 18 55.65 35.16 34.76
CA GLY A 18 54.97 34.21 35.64
C GLY A 18 53.75 33.54 34.99
N TYR A 19 53.01 34.26 34.13
CA TYR A 19 51.88 33.70 33.40
C TYR A 19 52.31 32.62 32.39
N ILE A 20 53.36 32.88 31.60
CA ILE A 20 53.93 31.90 30.66
C ILE A 20 54.33 30.61 31.38
N ALA A 21 55.03 30.73 32.51
CA ALA A 21 55.43 29.57 33.30
C ALA A 21 54.24 28.76 33.82
N ARG A 22 53.19 29.42 34.31
CA ARG A 22 51.95 28.74 34.72
C ARG A 22 51.25 28.05 33.55
N CYS A 23 51.18 28.70 32.39
CA CYS A 23 50.62 28.07 31.18
C CYS A 23 51.41 26.83 30.78
N MET A 24 52.74 26.90 30.76
CA MET A 24 53.60 25.76 30.43
C MET A 24 53.37 24.58 31.38
N GLN A 25 53.35 24.85 32.69
CA GLN A 25 53.09 23.82 33.71
C GLN A 25 51.69 23.20 33.59
N THR A 26 50.71 23.96 33.09
CA THR A 26 49.34 23.48 32.91
C THR A 26 49.20 22.62 31.65
N ILE A 27 49.82 23.02 30.54
CA ILE A 27 49.82 22.24 29.29
C ILE A 27 50.59 20.93 29.47
N ASP A 28 51.75 21.00 30.10
CA ASP A 28 52.72 19.90 30.15
C ASP A 28 53.32 19.74 31.55
N PRO A 29 52.54 19.20 32.52
CA PRO A 29 53.01 19.02 33.89
C PRO A 29 54.15 18.00 34.02
N GLU A 30 54.28 17.09 33.03
CA GLU A 30 55.28 16.01 33.00
C GLU A 30 56.57 16.40 32.25
N ASN A 31 56.62 17.59 31.64
CA ASN A 31 57.75 18.10 30.87
C ASN A 31 58.10 17.25 29.63
N ASN A 32 57.08 16.73 28.93
CA ASN A 32 57.21 15.92 27.72
C ASN A 32 57.42 16.76 26.43
N LEU A 33 56.91 18.01 26.36
CA LEU A 33 57.00 18.89 25.19
C LEU A 33 58.32 19.66 25.14
N LYS A 34 59.42 18.93 24.96
CA LYS A 34 60.79 19.48 25.02
C LYS A 34 61.01 20.66 24.08
N LYS A 35 60.52 20.57 22.84
CA LYS A 35 60.73 21.61 21.82
C LYS A 35 60.09 22.94 22.22
N ILE A 36 58.88 22.89 22.77
CA ILE A 36 58.18 24.10 23.22
C ILE A 36 58.90 24.67 24.44
N ARG A 37 59.29 23.85 25.42
CA ARG A 37 59.99 24.32 26.62
C ARG A 37 61.32 24.99 26.30
N GLU A 38 62.09 24.43 25.37
CA GLU A 38 63.33 25.03 24.87
C GLU A 38 63.12 26.42 24.27
N ASP A 39 62.04 26.62 23.51
CA ASP A 39 61.68 27.91 22.90
C ASP A 39 61.20 28.98 23.91
N TYR A 40 60.90 28.57 25.15
CA TYR A 40 60.55 29.46 26.28
C TYR A 40 61.61 29.48 27.39
N GLN A 41 62.76 28.82 27.22
CA GLN A 41 63.73 28.63 28.30
C GLN A 41 64.30 29.94 28.86
N ASP A 42 64.44 30.97 28.01
CA ASP A 42 64.86 32.34 28.37
C ASP A 42 63.89 33.02 29.36
N VAL A 43 62.61 32.62 29.34
CA VAL A 43 61.57 33.09 30.26
C VAL A 43 61.42 32.14 31.45
N LEU A 44 61.37 30.83 31.20
CA LEU A 44 61.14 29.80 32.22
C LEU A 44 62.23 29.77 33.30
N ILE A 45 63.48 30.09 32.95
CA ILE A 45 64.60 30.15 33.90
C ILE A 45 64.36 31.14 35.07
N TRP A 46 63.48 32.13 34.87
CA TRP A 46 63.12 33.15 35.86
C TRP A 46 61.92 32.77 36.75
N ALA A 47 61.23 31.66 36.44
CA ALA A 47 60.05 31.22 37.19
C ALA A 47 60.24 29.87 37.90
N GLU A 48 61.16 29.02 37.43
CA GLU A 48 61.41 27.67 37.97
C GLU A 48 62.37 27.66 39.18
N LYS A 49 62.75 28.84 39.66
CA LYS A 49 63.54 29.06 40.88
C LYS A 49 62.75 29.97 41.83
N ASN A 50 63.10 29.94 43.11
CA ASN A 50 62.49 30.79 44.14
C ASN A 50 63.01 32.25 44.05
N TYR A 51 62.81 32.90 42.91
CA TYR A 51 63.01 34.35 42.77
C TYR A 51 61.85 35.09 43.42
N ARG A 52 62.15 36.14 44.19
CA ARG A 52 61.12 37.05 44.70
C ARG A 52 60.67 38.01 43.59
N PHE A 53 59.46 38.55 43.73
CA PHE A 53 58.89 39.47 42.74
C PHE A 53 59.83 40.66 42.46
N GLU A 54 60.41 41.23 43.53
CA GLU A 54 61.31 42.38 43.46
C GLU A 54 62.61 42.04 42.70
N GLU A 55 63.08 40.79 42.78
CA GLU A 55 64.31 40.35 42.10
C GLU A 55 64.11 40.25 40.58
N ILE A 56 62.95 39.77 40.14
CA ILE A 56 62.58 39.71 38.72
C ILE A 56 62.26 41.12 38.20
N LEU A 57 61.65 41.97 39.03
CA LEU A 57 61.36 43.36 38.69
C LEU A 57 62.65 44.16 38.41
N GLU A 58 63.66 44.04 39.27
CA GLU A 58 64.98 44.66 39.06
C GLU A 58 65.73 44.01 37.89
N ALA A 59 65.58 42.70 37.66
CA ALA A 59 66.10 42.04 36.47
C ALA A 59 65.48 42.60 35.17
N SER A 60 64.20 42.98 35.20
CA SER A 60 63.52 43.61 34.07
C SER A 60 64.00 45.04 33.81
N LYS A 61 64.12 45.85 34.88
CA LYS A 61 64.65 47.22 34.82
C LYS A 61 66.10 47.25 34.31
N SER A 62 66.91 46.26 34.69
CA SER A 62 68.32 46.11 34.29
C SER A 62 68.54 45.35 32.98
N GLY A 63 67.48 44.92 32.29
CA GLY A 63 67.56 44.22 31.01
C GLY A 63 68.17 42.81 31.08
N LYS A 64 68.18 42.17 32.26
CA LYS A 64 68.68 40.81 32.48
C LYS A 64 67.66 39.74 32.12
N CYS A 65 66.37 40.05 32.20
CA CYS A 65 65.29 39.18 31.72
C CYS A 65 64.66 39.78 30.45
N PRO A 66 63.97 38.97 29.62
CA PRO A 66 63.23 39.48 28.46
C PRO A 66 62.25 40.56 28.91
N ASN A 67 62.47 41.81 28.50
CA ASN A 67 61.72 42.98 28.99
C ASN A 67 60.97 43.75 27.89
N ASP A 68 60.93 43.23 26.66
CA ASP A 68 60.03 43.68 25.62
C ASP A 68 58.62 43.11 25.90
N LEU A 69 57.72 43.99 26.36
CA LEU A 69 56.38 43.63 26.77
C LEU A 69 55.52 43.15 25.58
N ASP A 70 55.72 43.72 24.40
CA ASP A 70 54.94 43.37 23.20
C ASP A 70 55.37 42.00 22.66
N ALA A 71 56.69 41.74 22.62
CA ALA A 71 57.22 40.44 22.27
C ALA A 71 56.79 39.35 23.28
N LEU A 72 56.85 39.63 24.58
CA LEU A 72 56.31 38.74 25.61
C LEU A 72 54.81 38.52 25.48
N SER A 73 54.05 39.56 25.12
CA SER A 73 52.61 39.45 24.92
C SER A 73 52.28 38.53 23.74
N ARG A 74 53.02 38.65 22.63
CA ARG A 74 52.85 37.76 21.46
C ARG A 74 53.17 36.30 21.81
N ARG A 75 54.29 36.05 22.49
CA ARG A 75 54.70 34.70 22.94
C ARG A 75 53.68 34.11 23.91
N SER A 76 53.25 34.90 24.90
CA SER A 76 52.20 34.52 25.85
C SER A 76 50.88 34.17 25.16
N LEU A 77 50.48 34.90 24.12
CA LEU A 77 49.24 34.63 23.40
C LEU A 77 49.29 33.27 22.68
N ILE A 78 50.41 32.94 22.05
CA ILE A 78 50.60 31.64 21.37
C ILE A 78 50.44 30.50 22.36
N LEU A 79 51.12 30.59 23.52
CA LEU A 79 51.04 29.55 24.54
C LEU A 79 49.64 29.47 25.18
N GLN A 80 48.96 30.60 25.37
CA GLN A 80 47.60 30.64 25.88
C GLN A 80 46.60 29.99 24.92
N GLU A 81 46.67 30.26 23.61
CA GLU A 81 45.78 29.63 22.63
C GLU A 81 46.06 28.13 22.49
N LEU A 82 47.32 27.69 22.62
CA LEU A 82 47.66 26.27 22.71
C LEU A 82 47.07 25.61 23.97
N LEU A 83 47.16 26.29 25.13
CA LEU A 83 46.54 25.83 26.37
C LEU A 83 45.02 25.68 26.21
N ARG A 84 44.37 26.67 25.58
CA ARG A 84 42.94 26.60 25.29
C ARG A 84 42.61 25.39 24.41
N LEU A 85 43.37 25.16 23.34
CA LEU A 85 43.18 23.98 22.48
C LEU A 85 43.24 22.68 23.28
N VAL A 86 44.30 22.48 24.08
CA VAL A 86 44.49 21.25 24.86
C VAL A 86 43.41 21.09 25.94
N SER A 87 42.99 22.18 26.57
CA SER A 87 42.00 22.13 27.66
C SER A 87 40.57 21.92 27.13
N SER A 88 40.22 22.54 26.00
CA SER A 88 38.87 22.53 25.45
C SER A 88 38.47 21.22 24.78
N ILE A 89 39.43 20.31 24.54
CA ILE A 89 39.16 18.97 24.01
C ILE A 89 39.13 17.88 25.09
N SER A 90 39.36 18.24 26.37
CA SER A 90 39.11 17.32 27.47
C SER A 90 37.66 16.83 27.39
N PRO A 91 37.42 15.50 27.34
CA PRO A 91 38.24 14.42 27.91
C PRO A 91 39.32 13.79 27.01
N PHE A 92 39.39 14.14 25.72
CA PHE A 92 40.30 13.51 24.77
C PHE A 92 41.72 14.11 24.85
N LYS A 93 42.73 13.26 24.63
CA LYS A 93 44.13 13.67 24.64
C LYS A 93 44.69 13.78 23.22
N MET A 94 45.37 14.88 22.94
CA MET A 94 46.15 15.08 21.72
C MET A 94 47.53 14.43 21.86
N LYS A 95 48.05 13.83 20.79
CA LYS A 95 49.41 13.29 20.79
C LYS A 95 50.45 14.42 20.84
N LEU A 96 51.59 14.15 21.48
CA LEU A 96 52.64 15.16 21.73
C LEU A 96 53.18 15.78 20.43
N ASP A 97 53.41 14.97 19.39
CA ASP A 97 53.84 15.41 18.06
C ASP A 97 52.85 16.37 17.41
N LEU A 98 51.55 16.11 17.57
CA LEU A 98 50.50 16.98 17.07
C LEU A 98 50.44 18.30 17.87
N ILE A 99 50.61 18.27 19.19
CA ILE A 99 50.68 19.50 20.02
C ILE A 99 51.83 20.40 19.56
N GLU A 100 53.03 19.84 19.35
CA GLU A 100 54.19 20.60 18.86
C GLU A 100 53.99 21.13 17.43
N SER A 101 53.34 20.36 16.55
CA SER A 101 52.99 20.80 15.20
C SER A 101 52.00 21.97 15.21
N GLN A 102 50.96 21.88 16.04
CA GLN A 102 49.97 22.93 16.24
C GLN A 102 50.61 24.21 16.81
N TYR A 103 51.53 24.06 17.77
CA TYR A 103 52.30 25.16 18.34
C TYR A 103 53.07 25.93 17.25
N GLU A 104 53.82 25.23 16.40
CA GLU A 104 54.62 25.87 15.35
C GLU A 104 53.74 26.65 14.36
N LYS A 105 52.61 26.08 13.95
CA LYS A 105 51.67 26.76 13.06
C LYS A 105 51.05 28.01 13.69
N MET A 106 50.70 27.95 14.98
CA MET A 106 50.21 29.12 15.72
C MET A 106 51.30 30.19 15.87
N LYS A 107 52.55 29.79 16.12
CA LYS A 107 53.70 30.68 16.26
C LYS A 107 54.03 31.43 14.97
N GLN A 108 53.96 30.74 13.83
CA GLN A 108 54.28 31.29 12.51
C GLN A 108 53.17 32.19 11.94
N HIS A 109 51.96 32.15 12.50
CA HIS A 109 50.86 32.97 12.04
C HIS A 109 51.14 34.48 12.26
N VAL A 110 50.80 35.31 11.26
CA VAL A 110 51.09 36.76 11.26
C VAL A 110 50.37 37.47 12.41
N ASN A 111 49.09 37.17 12.60
CA ASN A 111 48.29 37.67 13.72
C ASN A 111 47.35 36.58 14.23
N LEU A 112 47.78 35.86 15.27
CA LEU A 112 47.04 34.71 15.81
C LEU A 112 45.64 35.09 16.31
N TRP A 113 45.46 36.28 16.89
CA TRP A 113 44.17 36.73 17.42
C TRP A 113 43.08 36.90 16.35
N LYS A 114 43.49 37.20 15.11
CA LYS A 114 42.60 37.32 13.94
C LYS A 114 42.58 36.08 13.06
N SER A 115 43.21 34.99 13.50
CA SER A 115 43.28 33.73 12.74
C SER A 115 41.99 32.93 12.86
N ASP A 116 41.77 32.05 11.90
CA ASP A 116 40.69 31.07 11.95
C ASP A 116 40.85 30.09 13.13
N TYR A 117 42.09 29.85 13.58
CA TYR A 117 42.35 29.01 14.75
C TYR A 117 41.69 29.59 16.00
N HIS A 118 41.83 30.90 16.20
CA HIS A 118 41.21 31.61 17.31
C HIS A 118 39.67 31.59 17.21
N VAL A 119 39.12 31.77 16.00
CA VAL A 119 37.67 31.70 15.76
C VAL A 119 37.13 30.30 16.09
N LYS A 120 37.77 29.23 15.60
CA LYS A 120 37.38 27.85 15.89
C LYS A 120 37.47 27.53 17.39
N LEU A 121 38.51 28.02 18.09
CA LEU A 121 38.61 27.88 19.55
C LEU A 121 37.51 28.63 20.31
N ASN A 122 37.11 29.82 19.85
CA ASN A 122 35.99 30.55 20.45
C ASN A 122 34.67 29.81 20.26
N GLN A 123 34.43 29.26 19.06
CA GLN A 123 33.25 28.45 18.77
C GLN A 123 33.21 27.15 19.60
N LEU A 124 34.35 26.48 19.76
CA LEU A 124 34.44 25.27 20.60
C LEU A 124 34.15 25.58 22.07
N ASN A 125 34.70 26.68 22.58
CA ASN A 125 34.43 27.14 23.95
C ASN A 125 32.95 27.50 24.13
N GLN A 126 32.34 28.18 23.15
CA GLN A 126 30.91 28.49 23.19
C GLN A 126 30.05 27.22 23.31
N LEU A 127 30.35 26.18 22.54
CA LEU A 127 29.63 24.90 22.59
C LEU A 127 29.84 24.19 23.93
N THR A 128 31.08 24.06 24.37
CA THR A 128 31.44 23.35 25.61
C THR A 128 30.97 24.08 26.87
N ASP A 129 31.09 25.41 26.92
CA ASP A 129 30.65 26.22 28.06
C ASP A 129 29.13 26.20 28.23
N TYR A 130 28.38 26.20 27.12
CA TYR A 130 26.93 26.02 27.16
C TYR A 130 26.55 24.67 27.79
N LEU A 131 27.22 23.59 27.39
CA LEU A 131 26.89 22.23 27.82
C LEU A 131 27.20 21.96 29.31
N LYS A 132 28.07 22.74 29.97
CA LYS A 132 28.42 22.57 31.39
C LYS A 132 27.21 22.68 32.32
N ASN A 133 26.26 23.56 32.01
CA ASN A 133 25.10 23.85 32.84
C ASN A 133 23.76 23.60 32.12
N ALA A 134 23.79 22.82 31.03
CA ALA A 134 22.62 22.54 30.22
C ALA A 134 21.75 21.42 30.82
N ALA A 135 20.44 21.62 30.85
CA ALA A 135 19.48 20.56 31.21
C ALA A 135 19.49 19.41 30.18
N PRO A 136 19.18 18.16 30.58
CA PRO A 136 19.20 16.99 29.69
C PRO A 136 17.95 16.94 28.77
N THR A 137 17.88 17.87 27.83
CA THR A 137 16.83 17.94 26.79
C THR A 137 17.29 17.27 25.49
N PRO A 138 16.39 16.89 24.57
CA PRO A 138 16.77 16.30 23.28
C PRO A 138 17.84 17.10 22.54
N LYS A 139 17.62 18.42 22.37
CA LYS A 139 18.60 19.37 21.81
C LYS A 139 19.98 19.24 22.45
N ASN A 140 20.02 19.22 23.78
CA ASN A 140 21.29 19.28 24.51
C ASN A 140 22.02 17.93 24.48
N ASN A 141 21.29 16.81 24.44
CA ASN A 141 21.87 15.49 24.25
C ASN A 141 22.48 15.35 22.85
N PHE A 142 21.77 15.80 21.80
CA PHE A 142 22.30 15.86 20.43
C PHE A 142 23.53 16.76 20.32
N LEU A 143 23.48 17.94 20.94
CA LEU A 143 24.59 18.89 20.95
C LEU A 143 25.81 18.32 21.68
N ARG A 144 25.60 17.65 22.82
CA ARG A 144 26.68 16.96 23.57
C ARG A 144 27.32 15.86 22.74
N ALA A 145 26.52 15.07 22.03
CA ALA A 145 27.00 14.01 21.15
C ALA A 145 27.91 14.57 20.04
N MET A 146 27.41 15.55 19.27
CA MET A 146 28.20 16.18 18.20
C MET A 146 29.44 16.92 18.73
N THR A 147 29.34 17.59 19.88
CA THR A 147 30.48 18.29 20.50
C THR A 147 31.55 17.30 20.95
N SER A 148 31.18 16.13 21.46
CA SER A 148 32.15 15.10 21.86
C SER A 148 32.90 14.54 20.64
N VAL A 149 32.20 14.29 19.52
CA VAL A 149 32.84 13.90 18.26
C VAL A 149 33.76 15.01 17.74
N LEU A 150 33.34 16.27 17.84
CA LEU A 150 34.17 17.43 17.46
C LEU A 150 35.46 17.50 18.30
N GLN A 151 35.36 17.35 19.61
CA GLN A 151 36.54 17.35 20.50
C GLN A 151 37.48 16.18 20.17
N MET A 152 36.93 15.01 19.90
CA MET A 152 37.68 13.83 19.46
C MET A 152 38.42 14.15 18.14
N GLN A 153 37.72 14.64 17.11
CA GLN A 153 38.33 14.92 15.80
C GLN A 153 39.42 15.99 15.90
N ILE A 154 39.22 17.02 16.72
CA ILE A 154 40.27 18.01 17.01
C ILE A 154 41.46 17.36 17.72
N ALA A 155 41.25 16.42 18.63
CA ALA A 155 42.35 15.69 19.29
C ALA A 155 43.16 14.82 18.32
N GLN A 156 42.53 14.30 17.26
CA GLN A 156 43.18 13.47 16.23
C GLN A 156 43.88 14.28 15.13
N TYR A 157 43.24 15.35 14.64
CA TYR A 157 43.68 16.08 13.44
C TYR A 157 44.23 17.48 13.74
N GLY A 158 43.96 18.03 14.92
CA GLY A 158 44.28 19.41 15.28
C GLY A 158 43.27 20.41 14.72
N ILE A 159 43.38 21.66 15.18
CA ILE A 159 42.48 22.77 14.79
C ILE A 159 43.03 23.63 13.63
N THR A 160 44.30 23.43 13.26
CA THR A 160 44.95 24.26 12.24
C THR A 160 44.78 23.74 10.83
N GLU A 161 44.57 22.43 10.68
CA GLU A 161 44.28 21.81 9.39
C GLU A 161 42.82 22.07 9.00
N ASP A 162 42.59 22.26 7.70
CA ASP A 162 41.26 22.45 7.18
C ASP A 162 40.57 21.09 6.94
N ASN A 163 39.94 20.57 7.99
CA ASN A 163 39.24 19.29 7.96
C ASN A 163 37.73 19.51 7.74
N GLU A 164 37.19 18.92 6.68
CA GLU A 164 35.77 19.04 6.31
C GLU A 164 34.84 18.55 7.41
N GLY A 165 35.16 17.43 8.08
CA GLY A 165 34.37 16.88 9.18
C GLY A 165 34.29 17.82 10.38
N ILE A 166 35.43 18.39 10.79
CA ILE A 166 35.49 19.39 11.87
C ILE A 166 34.67 20.63 11.49
N ASN A 167 34.82 21.14 10.26
CA ASN A 167 34.08 22.31 9.78
C ASN A 167 32.56 22.06 9.75
N GLN A 168 32.14 20.88 9.30
CA GLN A 168 30.73 20.47 9.30
C GLN A 168 30.18 20.40 10.73
N LEU A 169 30.93 19.81 11.66
CA LEU A 169 30.55 19.72 13.07
C LEU A 169 30.42 21.09 13.75
N PHE A 170 31.33 22.04 13.46
CA PHE A 170 31.17 23.42 13.92
C PHE A 170 29.88 24.04 13.38
N LYS A 171 29.63 23.91 12.08
CA LYS A 171 28.43 24.46 11.42
C LYS A 171 27.15 23.89 12.03
N LEU A 172 27.06 22.56 12.16
CA LEU A 172 25.89 21.86 12.69
C LEU A 172 25.70 22.09 14.19
N GLY A 173 26.77 22.03 14.97
CA GLY A 173 26.74 22.29 16.41
C GLY A 173 26.27 23.70 16.74
N LEU A 174 26.83 24.72 16.07
CA LEU A 174 26.41 26.11 16.27
C LEU A 174 24.98 26.36 15.78
N HIS A 175 24.57 25.73 14.67
CA HIS A 175 23.20 25.84 14.18
C HIS A 175 22.22 25.22 15.17
N LEU A 176 22.50 24.02 15.70
CA LEU A 176 21.67 23.37 16.71
C LEU A 176 21.61 24.21 17.99
N LEU A 177 22.75 24.76 18.44
CA LEU A 177 22.79 25.65 19.60
C LEU A 177 21.87 26.87 19.43
N ALA A 178 21.87 27.49 18.25
CA ALA A 178 21.05 28.66 17.92
C ALA A 178 19.57 28.33 17.69
N MET A 179 19.22 27.06 17.44
CA MET A 179 17.84 26.64 17.19
C MET A 179 16.97 26.81 18.44
N ALA A 180 15.72 27.25 18.25
CA ALA A 180 14.79 27.43 19.37
C ALA A 180 14.43 26.08 20.01
N ASN A 181 14.22 26.06 21.34
CA ASN A 181 14.06 24.82 22.10
C ASN A 181 12.75 24.08 21.76
N GLU A 182 11.73 24.79 21.34
CA GLU A 182 10.41 24.29 20.94
C GLU A 182 10.40 23.60 19.57
N LYS A 183 11.42 23.83 18.73
CA LYS A 183 11.51 23.28 17.37
C LYS A 183 12.06 21.84 17.36
N ILE A 184 11.41 20.94 18.09
CA ILE A 184 11.88 19.55 18.29
C ILE A 184 12.04 18.79 16.96
N ASP A 185 11.13 18.98 16.01
CA ASP A 185 11.23 18.33 14.69
C ASP A 185 12.49 18.75 13.92
N GLU A 186 12.79 20.06 13.88
CA GLU A 186 14.00 20.57 13.20
C GLU A 186 15.29 20.06 13.88
N GLN A 187 15.30 20.00 15.21
CA GLN A 187 16.44 19.48 15.99
C GLN A 187 16.68 17.99 15.65
N TYR A 188 15.61 17.20 15.62
CA TYR A 188 15.67 15.78 15.30
C TYR A 188 16.14 15.54 13.86
N HIS A 189 15.57 16.27 12.89
CA HIS A 189 15.94 16.14 11.48
C HIS A 189 17.40 16.49 11.23
N LEU A 190 17.91 17.56 11.86
CA LEU A 190 19.32 17.94 11.77
C LEU A 190 20.23 16.85 12.32
N PHE A 191 19.94 16.37 13.53
CA PHE A 191 20.78 15.35 14.17
C PHE A 191 20.73 14.01 13.41
N LYS A 192 19.55 13.57 13.00
CA LYS A 192 19.38 12.38 12.16
C LYS A 192 20.15 12.50 10.85
N GLY A 193 20.06 13.66 10.18
CA GLY A 193 20.82 13.94 8.95
C GLY A 193 22.32 13.82 9.16
N TYR A 194 22.84 14.45 10.22
CA TYR A 194 24.25 14.33 10.61
C TYR A 194 24.70 12.87 10.73
N VAL A 195 23.97 12.03 11.49
CA VAL A 195 24.34 10.63 11.72
C VAL A 195 24.32 9.82 10.42
N LYS A 196 23.32 10.03 9.56
CA LYS A 196 23.22 9.34 8.27
C LYS A 196 24.31 9.76 7.29
N ASP A 197 24.74 11.02 7.34
CA ASP A 197 25.76 11.58 6.46
C ASP A 197 27.21 11.25 6.88
N GLN A 198 27.43 10.70 8.08
CA GLN A 198 28.77 10.24 8.48
C GLN A 198 29.26 9.07 7.62
N ALA A 199 30.56 8.81 7.57
CA ALA A 199 31.08 7.62 6.90
C ALA A 199 30.84 6.34 7.73
N GLU A 200 31.03 6.43 9.05
CA GLU A 200 30.95 5.31 9.99
C GLU A 200 29.51 4.84 10.24
N GLU A 201 29.31 3.56 10.56
CA GLU A 201 27.99 3.00 10.90
C GLU A 201 27.53 3.45 12.30
N SER A 202 28.47 3.64 13.22
CA SER A 202 28.25 4.04 14.61
C SER A 202 29.18 5.20 15.00
N PRO A 203 28.84 6.45 14.64
CA PRO A 203 29.75 7.60 14.79
C PRO A 203 30.08 8.01 16.24
N PHE A 204 29.44 7.40 17.23
CA PHE A 204 29.58 7.76 18.65
C PHE A 204 30.25 6.66 19.48
N GLU A 205 30.54 5.51 18.88
CA GLU A 205 31.15 4.37 19.57
C GLU A 205 32.57 4.71 20.02
N GLY A 206 32.89 4.43 21.29
CA GLY A 206 34.18 4.79 21.89
C GLY A 206 34.39 6.29 22.16
N ILE A 207 33.44 7.15 21.76
CA ILE A 207 33.48 8.59 21.99
C ILE A 207 32.57 8.97 23.17
N LEU A 208 31.32 8.48 23.16
CA LEU A 208 30.36 8.69 24.24
C LEU A 208 30.31 7.50 25.19
N PRO A 209 30.10 7.73 26.50
CA PRO A 209 29.75 6.66 27.44
C PRO A 209 28.50 5.90 26.99
N GLU A 210 28.40 4.61 27.35
CA GLU A 210 27.26 3.76 26.99
C GLU A 210 25.91 4.35 27.44
N GLU A 211 25.85 4.93 28.64
CA GLU A 211 24.62 5.56 29.16
C GLU A 211 24.17 6.77 28.32
N ASP A 212 25.10 7.56 27.80
CA ASP A 212 24.77 8.69 26.91
C ASP A 212 24.26 8.17 25.55
N GLN A 213 24.80 7.05 25.06
CA GLN A 213 24.30 6.42 23.83
C GLN A 213 22.88 5.85 24.00
N LYS A 214 22.60 5.20 25.14
CA LYS A 214 21.23 4.75 25.48
C LYS A 214 20.24 5.92 25.57
N ILE A 215 20.66 7.06 26.11
CA ILE A 215 19.83 8.28 26.16
C ILE A 215 19.52 8.77 24.74
N LEU A 216 20.49 8.72 23.82
CA LEU A 216 20.27 9.08 22.41
C LEU A 216 19.29 8.11 21.73
N VAL A 217 19.50 6.80 21.86
CA VAL A 217 18.59 5.77 21.30
C VAL A 217 17.17 5.97 21.81
N LYS A 218 17.01 6.08 23.14
CA LYS A 218 15.72 6.34 23.76
C LYS A 218 15.08 7.63 23.25
N GLY A 219 15.86 8.71 23.16
CA GLY A 219 15.38 9.98 22.61
C GLY A 219 14.91 9.86 21.16
N MET A 220 15.57 9.03 20.34
CA MET A 220 15.16 8.82 18.96
C MET A 220 13.84 8.03 18.86
N ILE A 221 13.65 7.05 19.73
CA ILE A 221 12.46 6.21 19.82
C ILE A 221 11.27 6.98 20.40
N ASP A 222 11.47 7.67 21.53
CA ASP A 222 10.44 8.46 22.21
C ASP A 222 9.90 9.59 21.31
N TYR A 223 10.72 10.11 20.39
CA TYR A 223 10.28 11.07 19.37
C TYR A 223 9.37 10.45 18.30
N ALA A 224 9.68 9.23 17.84
CA ALA A 224 8.92 8.55 16.80
C ALA A 224 7.63 7.91 17.33
N MET A 225 7.62 7.47 18.59
CA MET A 225 6.51 6.73 19.20
C MET A 225 5.14 7.41 19.06
N PRO A 226 4.98 8.72 19.37
CA PRO A 226 3.67 9.39 19.30
C PRO A 226 3.15 9.57 17.88
N LYS A 227 4.00 9.38 16.86
CA LYS A 227 3.63 9.50 15.44
C LYS A 227 2.98 8.22 14.89
N LEU A 228 3.09 7.11 15.62
CA LEU A 228 2.54 5.82 15.22
C LEU A 228 1.10 5.68 15.69
N SER A 229 0.20 5.33 14.77
CA SER A 229 -1.22 5.07 15.04
C SER A 229 -1.52 3.59 15.30
N SER A 230 -0.63 2.69 14.88
CA SER A 230 -0.73 1.24 15.13
C SER A 230 0.06 0.83 16.38
N LYS A 231 -0.62 0.16 17.31
CA LYS A 231 -0.02 -0.54 18.46
C LYS A 231 1.03 -1.58 18.03
N VAL A 232 0.80 -2.36 16.98
CA VAL A 232 1.80 -3.35 16.53
C VAL A 232 3.10 -2.66 16.07
N LEU A 233 2.98 -1.53 15.37
CA LEU A 233 4.16 -0.74 14.99
C LEU A 233 4.82 -0.06 16.21
N GLN A 234 4.02 0.38 17.20
CA GLN A 234 4.55 0.87 18.48
C GLN A 234 5.32 -0.21 19.24
N ASP A 235 4.84 -1.46 19.25
CA ASP A 235 5.52 -2.60 19.87
C ASP A 235 6.83 -2.93 19.12
N LYS A 236 6.80 -2.93 17.78
CA LYS A 236 8.01 -3.09 16.95
C LYS A 236 9.04 -1.98 17.22
N LEU A 237 8.60 -0.73 17.30
CA LEU A 237 9.48 0.40 17.61
C LEU A 237 10.03 0.30 19.04
N SER A 238 9.21 -0.09 20.00
CA SER A 238 9.62 -0.28 21.40
C SER A 238 10.70 -1.36 21.52
N ALA A 239 10.60 -2.43 20.73
CA ALA A 239 11.60 -3.51 20.70
C ALA A 239 12.98 -3.03 20.24
N LEU A 240 13.05 -1.96 19.42
CA LEU A 240 14.32 -1.35 19.02
C LEU A 240 15.06 -0.67 20.18
N SER A 241 14.38 -0.38 21.30
CA SER A 241 14.99 0.18 22.52
C SER A 241 15.99 -0.76 23.19
N SER A 242 16.03 -2.03 22.77
CA SER A 242 17.06 -3.00 23.21
C SER A 242 18.44 -2.73 22.62
N SER A 243 18.54 -1.84 21.62
CA SER A 243 19.82 -1.43 21.06
C SER A 243 20.53 -0.46 22.00
N ASP A 244 21.73 -0.82 22.46
CA ASP A 244 22.54 0.02 23.35
C ASP A 244 23.28 1.15 22.61
N VAL A 245 23.31 1.12 21.27
CA VAL A 245 24.16 1.97 20.44
C VAL A 245 23.34 2.62 19.32
N LEU A 246 23.55 3.92 19.09
CA LEU A 246 22.89 4.65 18.01
C LEU A 246 23.63 4.43 16.67
N THR A 247 23.13 3.50 15.87
CA THR A 247 23.66 3.20 14.53
C THR A 247 22.79 3.76 13.41
N LYS A 248 23.33 3.84 12.18
CA LYS A 248 22.52 4.18 11.00
C LYS A 248 21.43 3.15 10.73
N THR A 249 21.75 1.86 10.89
CA THR A 249 20.80 0.75 10.73
C THR A 249 19.61 0.89 11.68
N LEU A 250 19.82 1.36 12.91
CA LEU A 250 18.75 1.66 13.85
C LEU A 250 17.86 2.79 13.33
N LEU A 251 18.46 3.90 12.85
CA LEU A 251 17.71 5.02 12.27
C LEU A 251 16.91 4.61 11.02
N ASP A 252 17.48 3.79 10.15
CA ASP A 252 16.78 3.24 8.99
C ASP A 252 15.63 2.32 9.38
N SER A 253 15.77 1.57 10.48
CA SER A 253 14.70 0.72 11.01
C SER A 253 13.55 1.57 11.58
N ILE A 254 13.85 2.65 12.30
CA ILE A 254 12.86 3.62 12.77
C ILE A 254 12.13 4.24 11.57
N ASP A 255 12.86 4.65 10.54
CA ASP A 255 12.27 5.26 9.33
C ASP A 255 11.32 4.31 8.61
N ARG A 256 11.73 3.05 8.42
CA ARG A 256 10.85 2.04 7.81
C ARG A 256 9.56 1.88 8.61
N ILE A 257 9.62 1.84 9.94
CA ILE A 257 8.42 1.73 10.78
C ILE A 257 7.50 2.94 10.60
N VAL A 258 8.06 4.15 10.54
CA VAL A 258 7.28 5.38 10.30
C VAL A 258 6.65 5.36 8.89
N GLU A 259 7.39 4.95 7.87
CA GLU A 259 6.87 4.80 6.50
C GLU A 259 5.78 3.72 6.40
N GLU A 260 5.92 2.59 7.10
CA GLU A 260 4.89 1.56 7.19
C GLU A 260 3.60 2.13 7.82
N ASN A 261 3.73 2.94 8.87
CA ASN A 261 2.61 3.59 9.53
C ASN A 261 1.87 4.58 8.60
N GLU A 262 2.62 5.35 7.79
CA GLU A 262 2.02 6.23 6.78
C GLU A 262 1.21 5.44 5.74
N LYS A 263 1.73 4.29 5.29
CA LYS A 263 1.02 3.40 4.36
C LYS A 263 -0.26 2.83 4.98
N LEU A 264 -0.23 2.41 6.24
CA LEU A 264 -1.44 1.96 6.95
C LEU A 264 -2.47 3.09 7.11
N ASN A 265 -2.01 4.30 7.45
CA ASN A 265 -2.89 5.48 7.53
C ASN A 265 -3.43 5.92 6.16
N ALA A 266 -2.76 5.59 5.05
CA ALA A 266 -3.29 5.83 3.72
C ALA A 266 -4.47 4.89 3.41
N LEU A 267 -4.44 3.65 3.89
CA LEU A 267 -5.53 2.68 3.70
C LEU A 267 -6.83 3.15 4.38
N SER A 268 -6.77 3.84 5.52
CA SER A 268 -7.98 4.37 6.19
C SER A 268 -8.66 5.52 5.44
N LYS A 269 -7.97 6.09 4.44
CA LYS A 269 -8.52 7.11 3.54
C LYS A 269 -9.19 6.50 2.31
N VAL A 270 -8.91 5.23 2.00
CA VAL A 270 -9.55 4.52 0.89
C VAL A 270 -11.01 4.26 1.26
N LYS A 271 -11.91 4.59 0.34
CA LYS A 271 -13.35 4.41 0.52
C LYS A 271 -13.93 3.72 -0.70
N LEU A 272 -15.03 3.00 -0.48
CA LEU A 272 -15.86 2.44 -1.53
C LEU A 272 -17.27 3.00 -1.36
N GLY A 273 -17.56 4.12 -2.04
CA GLY A 273 -18.80 4.88 -1.81
C GLY A 273 -18.89 5.40 -0.37
N LYS A 274 -19.88 4.93 0.40
CA LYS A 274 -20.07 5.30 1.81
C LYS A 274 -19.25 4.45 2.80
N TYR A 275 -18.64 3.36 2.33
CA TYR A 275 -17.91 2.42 3.17
C TYR A 275 -16.44 2.81 3.25
N GLY A 276 -15.86 2.66 4.43
CA GLY A 276 -14.46 2.94 4.72
C GLY A 276 -14.06 2.15 5.96
N LEU A 277 -12.76 1.88 6.09
CA LEU A 277 -12.20 1.19 7.24
C LEU A 277 -11.54 2.20 8.17
N ASP A 278 -11.81 2.06 9.47
CA ASP A 278 -11.07 2.83 10.46
C ASP A 278 -9.68 2.23 10.69
N ILE A 279 -8.82 2.99 11.39
CA ILE A 279 -7.44 2.57 11.62
C ILE A 279 -7.32 1.32 12.50
N ARG A 280 -8.30 1.05 13.36
CA ARG A 280 -8.30 -0.12 14.26
C ARG A 280 -8.62 -1.38 13.46
N GLU A 281 -9.58 -1.32 12.55
CA GLU A 281 -9.91 -2.41 11.63
C GLU A 281 -8.69 -2.76 10.74
N ILE A 282 -8.02 -1.75 10.20
CA ILE A 282 -6.80 -1.94 9.39
C ILE A 282 -5.67 -2.55 10.22
N GLU A 283 -5.53 -2.14 11.48
CA GLU A 283 -4.55 -2.70 12.40
C GLU A 283 -4.82 -4.18 12.71
N GLU A 284 -6.08 -4.58 12.90
CA GLU A 284 -6.42 -5.99 13.10
C GLU A 284 -6.05 -6.82 11.86
N ILE A 285 -6.37 -6.32 10.66
CA ILE A 285 -5.99 -6.95 9.39
C ILE A 285 -4.47 -7.05 9.27
N TYR A 286 -3.72 -5.98 9.58
CA TYR A 286 -2.26 -5.96 9.55
C TYR A 286 -1.63 -6.93 10.57
N SER A 287 -2.21 -7.04 11.76
CA SER A 287 -1.79 -8.00 12.79
C SER A 287 -1.93 -9.44 12.32
N GLN A 288 -2.99 -9.75 11.57
CA GLN A 288 -3.18 -11.07 10.97
C GLN A 288 -2.23 -11.28 9.78
N ALA A 289 -2.08 -10.28 8.92
CA ALA A 289 -1.17 -10.30 7.78
C ALA A 289 0.28 -10.61 8.19
N LEU A 290 0.76 -10.00 9.27
CA LEU A 290 2.09 -10.25 9.84
C LEU A 290 2.30 -11.70 10.27
N LYS A 291 1.25 -12.40 10.73
CA LYS A 291 1.35 -13.82 11.11
C LYS A 291 1.47 -14.74 9.90
N ILE A 292 0.91 -14.33 8.76
CA ILE A 292 0.85 -15.13 7.53
C ILE A 292 2.09 -14.87 6.66
N SER A 293 2.40 -13.60 6.39
CA SER A 293 3.57 -13.18 5.62
C SER A 293 4.18 -11.91 6.21
N PRO A 294 5.18 -12.04 7.10
CA PRO A 294 5.86 -10.87 7.68
C PRO A 294 6.49 -9.94 6.63
N GLN A 295 6.98 -10.50 5.52
CA GLN A 295 7.67 -9.74 4.46
C GLN A 295 6.70 -8.94 3.60
N ASP A 296 5.52 -9.48 3.32
CA ASP A 296 4.52 -8.86 2.44
C ASP A 296 3.33 -8.29 3.21
N ALA A 297 3.46 -8.10 4.54
CA ALA A 297 2.35 -7.80 5.43
C ALA A 297 1.55 -6.57 4.97
N LEU A 298 2.22 -5.49 4.57
CA LEU A 298 1.55 -4.30 4.03
C LEU A 298 0.75 -4.58 2.76
N GLN A 299 1.33 -5.32 1.81
CA GLN A 299 0.64 -5.66 0.57
C GLN A 299 -0.57 -6.55 0.86
N TYR A 300 -0.41 -7.53 1.75
CA TYR A 300 -1.49 -8.40 2.20
C TYR A 300 -2.61 -7.61 2.87
N THR A 301 -2.27 -6.66 3.75
CA THR A 301 -3.25 -5.78 4.40
C THR A 301 -4.04 -4.95 3.39
N ALA A 302 -3.37 -4.35 2.40
CA ALA A 302 -4.06 -3.59 1.37
C ALA A 302 -5.09 -4.44 0.61
N GLN A 303 -4.71 -5.65 0.18
CA GLN A 303 -5.60 -6.55 -0.55
C GLN A 303 -6.78 -7.06 0.29
N GLN A 304 -6.55 -7.30 1.58
CA GLN A 304 -7.61 -7.66 2.53
C GLN A 304 -8.56 -6.48 2.80
N CYS A 305 -8.04 -5.24 2.86
CA CYS A 305 -8.87 -4.04 2.97
C CYS A 305 -9.80 -3.90 1.75
N ASP A 306 -9.29 -4.12 0.54
CA ASP A 306 -10.11 -4.08 -0.68
C ASP A 306 -11.23 -5.12 -0.64
N ALA A 307 -10.93 -6.36 -0.23
CA ALA A 307 -11.92 -7.43 -0.09
C ALA A 307 -12.96 -7.13 1.01
N GLN A 308 -12.53 -6.53 2.12
CA GLN A 308 -13.42 -6.13 3.21
C GLN A 308 -14.35 -4.99 2.78
N LEU A 309 -13.85 -4.00 2.04
CA LEU A 309 -14.68 -2.92 1.47
C LEU A 309 -15.74 -3.47 0.52
N LEU A 310 -15.39 -4.45 -0.33
CA LEU A 310 -16.36 -5.15 -1.17
C LEU A 310 -17.38 -5.93 -0.35
N SER A 311 -16.96 -6.59 0.72
CA SER A 311 -17.87 -7.31 1.63
C SER A 311 -18.86 -6.37 2.31
N MET A 312 -18.43 -5.16 2.67
CA MET A 312 -19.33 -4.13 3.23
C MET A 312 -20.30 -3.57 2.17
N ALA A 313 -19.84 -3.44 0.91
CA ALA A 313 -20.68 -3.00 -0.20
C ALA A 313 -21.72 -4.06 -0.62
N PHE A 314 -21.38 -5.35 -0.49
CA PHE A 314 -22.20 -6.50 -0.89
C PHE A 314 -22.37 -7.49 0.29
N PRO A 315 -23.15 -7.14 1.32
CA PRO A 315 -23.24 -7.93 2.55
C PRO A 315 -23.76 -9.36 2.33
N ASP A 316 -24.64 -9.58 1.36
CA ASP A 316 -25.14 -10.92 1.03
C ASP A 316 -24.07 -11.81 0.40
N SER A 317 -23.01 -11.21 -0.15
CA SER A 317 -21.85 -11.91 -0.71
C SER A 317 -20.67 -12.01 0.27
N GLN A 318 -20.79 -11.50 1.50
CA GLN A 318 -19.70 -11.45 2.47
C GLN A 318 -19.06 -12.83 2.72
N ASN A 319 -19.88 -13.86 2.97
CA ASN A 319 -19.36 -15.20 3.24
C ASN A 319 -18.56 -15.75 2.05
N TYR A 320 -19.08 -15.56 0.84
CA TYR A 320 -18.38 -15.97 -0.38
C TYR A 320 -17.05 -15.23 -0.54
N ILE A 321 -17.03 -13.90 -0.30
CA ILE A 321 -15.83 -13.09 -0.43
C ILE A 321 -14.76 -13.56 0.57
N VAL A 322 -15.14 -13.72 1.85
CA VAL A 322 -14.25 -14.16 2.94
C VAL A 322 -13.70 -15.56 2.68
N GLU A 323 -14.55 -16.51 2.32
CA GLU A 323 -14.12 -17.89 1.99
C GLU A 323 -13.21 -17.92 0.76
N SER A 324 -13.52 -17.11 -0.26
CA SER A 324 -12.75 -17.11 -1.50
C SER A 324 -11.34 -16.54 -1.32
N ILE A 325 -11.11 -15.67 -0.34
CA ILE A 325 -9.78 -15.11 -0.03
C ILE A 325 -9.04 -15.87 1.08
N SER A 326 -9.72 -16.79 1.79
CA SER A 326 -9.10 -17.59 2.85
C SER A 326 -7.88 -18.35 2.34
N ASP A 327 -6.82 -18.39 3.14
CA ASP A 327 -5.57 -19.11 2.88
C ASP A 327 -4.82 -18.72 1.58
N LYS A 328 -5.21 -17.62 0.92
CA LYS A 328 -4.53 -17.11 -0.27
C LYS A 328 -3.43 -16.11 0.08
N LYS A 329 -2.35 -16.11 -0.70
CA LYS A 329 -1.30 -15.07 -0.64
C LYS A 329 -1.81 -13.75 -1.25
N ALA A 330 -1.19 -12.63 -0.87
CA ALA A 330 -1.59 -11.28 -1.30
C ALA A 330 -1.80 -11.14 -2.82
N LYS A 331 -0.86 -11.63 -3.63
CA LYS A 331 -0.97 -11.58 -5.10
C LYS A 331 -2.18 -12.36 -5.63
N ALA A 332 -2.47 -13.52 -5.05
CA ALA A 332 -3.61 -14.33 -5.46
C ALA A 332 -4.95 -13.70 -5.03
N ILE A 333 -4.99 -12.96 -3.93
CA ILE A 333 -6.16 -12.17 -3.53
C ILE A 333 -6.40 -11.04 -4.55
N ALA A 334 -5.35 -10.31 -4.91
CA ALA A 334 -5.43 -9.24 -5.91
C ALA A 334 -5.96 -9.77 -7.25
N GLU A 335 -5.39 -10.86 -7.76
CA GLU A 335 -5.82 -11.50 -9.01
C GLU A 335 -7.28 -12.00 -8.93
N LEU A 336 -7.69 -12.53 -7.78
CA LEU A 336 -9.05 -13.02 -7.55
C LEU A 336 -10.07 -11.87 -7.58
N ILE A 337 -9.82 -10.76 -6.87
CA ILE A 337 -10.73 -9.60 -6.84
C ILE A 337 -11.00 -9.07 -8.25
N HIS A 338 -9.99 -9.13 -9.12
CA HIS A 338 -10.07 -8.71 -10.52
C HIS A 338 -10.45 -9.86 -11.48
N SER A 339 -10.85 -11.03 -10.97
CA SER A 339 -11.26 -12.15 -11.80
C SER A 339 -12.72 -12.03 -12.21
N LYS A 340 -13.01 -12.51 -13.43
CA LYS A 340 -14.38 -12.62 -13.93
C LYS A 340 -15.22 -13.45 -12.96
N GLU A 341 -14.70 -14.59 -12.53
CA GLU A 341 -15.41 -15.57 -11.72
C GLU A 341 -15.88 -14.96 -10.41
N PHE A 342 -15.00 -14.21 -9.74
CA PHE A 342 -15.32 -13.55 -8.48
C PHE A 342 -16.42 -12.49 -8.64
N ILE A 343 -16.26 -11.59 -9.61
CA ILE A 343 -17.24 -10.53 -9.92
C ILE A 343 -18.59 -11.15 -10.32
N TYR A 344 -18.57 -12.20 -11.14
CA TYR A 344 -19.75 -12.91 -11.62
C TYR A 344 -20.54 -13.51 -10.46
N GLN A 345 -19.87 -14.18 -9.52
CA GLN A 345 -20.54 -14.75 -8.33
C GLN A 345 -21.16 -13.71 -7.41
N ILE A 346 -20.52 -12.55 -7.21
CA ILE A 346 -21.12 -11.45 -6.43
C ILE A 346 -22.41 -10.98 -7.11
N ILE A 347 -22.39 -10.75 -8.43
CA ILE A 347 -23.58 -10.35 -9.19
C ILE A 347 -24.69 -11.41 -9.06
N LYS A 348 -24.34 -12.71 -9.09
CA LYS A 348 -25.30 -13.80 -8.89
C LYS A 348 -26.06 -13.63 -7.58
N THR A 349 -25.32 -13.54 -6.47
CA THR A 349 -25.90 -13.46 -5.13
C THR A 349 -26.80 -12.24 -5.02
N GLU A 350 -26.35 -11.10 -5.53
CA GLU A 350 -27.08 -9.84 -5.49
C GLU A 350 -28.36 -9.82 -6.36
N VAL A 351 -28.38 -10.56 -7.47
CA VAL A 351 -29.57 -10.74 -8.32
C VAL A 351 -30.53 -11.73 -7.66
N PHE A 352 -30.07 -12.94 -7.34
CA PHE A 352 -30.96 -14.02 -6.92
C PHE A 352 -31.53 -13.84 -5.51
N LYS A 353 -30.95 -12.99 -4.66
CA LYS A 353 -31.60 -12.60 -3.40
C LYS A 353 -32.91 -11.82 -3.60
N GLN A 354 -33.08 -11.19 -4.77
CA GLN A 354 -34.26 -10.39 -5.12
C GLN A 354 -35.27 -11.16 -5.97
N VAL A 355 -34.99 -12.43 -6.29
CA VAL A 355 -35.85 -13.29 -7.10
C VAL A 355 -36.45 -14.36 -6.20
N ASP A 356 -37.78 -14.42 -6.12
CA ASP A 356 -38.46 -15.45 -5.33
C ASP A 356 -38.22 -16.84 -5.97
N PRO A 357 -37.60 -17.80 -5.25
CA PRO A 357 -37.37 -19.13 -5.77
C PRO A 357 -38.66 -19.91 -6.09
N ASN A 358 -39.82 -19.49 -5.57
CA ASN A 358 -41.11 -20.09 -5.87
C ASN A 358 -41.73 -19.57 -7.18
N GLU A 359 -41.31 -18.39 -7.65
CA GLU A 359 -41.74 -17.82 -8.93
C GLU A 359 -40.89 -18.41 -10.07
N LYS A 360 -41.16 -19.67 -10.41
CA LYS A 360 -40.35 -20.48 -11.33
C LYS A 360 -39.98 -19.73 -12.63
N ILE A 361 -40.94 -19.09 -13.31
CA ILE A 361 -40.67 -18.38 -14.57
C ILE A 361 -39.76 -17.16 -14.41
N ARG A 362 -39.83 -16.47 -13.26
CA ARG A 362 -38.92 -15.38 -12.91
C ARG A 362 -37.54 -15.90 -12.57
N LEU A 363 -37.47 -17.04 -11.87
CA LEU A 363 -36.21 -17.73 -11.59
C LEU A 363 -35.52 -18.17 -12.88
N GLN A 364 -36.27 -18.73 -13.84
CA GLN A 364 -35.77 -19.09 -15.16
C GLN A 364 -35.29 -17.84 -15.93
N ALA A 365 -36.09 -16.77 -15.95
CA ALA A 365 -35.71 -15.51 -16.59
C ALA A 365 -34.40 -14.94 -16.03
N ALA A 366 -34.27 -14.89 -14.70
CA ALA A 366 -33.05 -14.43 -14.04
C ALA A 366 -31.85 -15.33 -14.35
N THR A 367 -32.06 -16.66 -14.39
CA THR A 367 -31.02 -17.64 -14.74
C THR A 367 -30.51 -17.45 -16.16
N GLU A 368 -31.39 -17.25 -17.14
CA GLU A 368 -30.99 -17.01 -18.53
C GLU A 368 -30.25 -15.68 -18.70
N LEU A 369 -30.76 -14.61 -18.09
CA LEU A 369 -30.10 -13.29 -18.11
C LEU A 369 -28.72 -13.33 -17.45
N TYR A 370 -28.57 -14.08 -16.37
CA TYR A 370 -27.29 -14.28 -15.70
C TYR A 370 -26.31 -15.09 -16.58
N GLN A 371 -26.76 -16.17 -17.23
CA GLN A 371 -25.94 -16.92 -18.19
C GLN A 371 -25.48 -16.05 -19.37
N LEU A 372 -26.36 -15.18 -19.89
CA LEU A 372 -26.03 -14.19 -20.92
C LEU A 372 -24.95 -13.21 -20.45
N LEU A 373 -25.05 -12.72 -19.21
CA LEU A 373 -23.98 -11.89 -18.62
C LEU A 373 -22.65 -12.63 -18.64
N GLY A 374 -22.62 -13.92 -18.27
CA GLY A 374 -21.41 -14.74 -18.30
C GLY A 374 -20.71 -14.72 -19.66
N ARG A 375 -21.49 -14.88 -20.75
CA ARG A 375 -21.01 -14.82 -22.14
C ARG A 375 -20.50 -13.44 -22.55
N ILE A 376 -21.15 -12.37 -22.06
CA ILE A 376 -20.70 -11.00 -22.31
C ILE A 376 -19.37 -10.75 -21.60
N MET A 377 -19.25 -11.20 -20.35
CA MET A 377 -18.02 -11.06 -19.57
C MET A 377 -16.85 -11.85 -20.16
N ASP A 378 -17.09 -13.01 -20.78
CA ASP A 378 -16.05 -13.77 -21.51
C ASP A 378 -15.41 -12.95 -22.63
N LYS A 379 -16.20 -12.14 -23.34
CA LYS A 379 -15.69 -11.24 -24.40
C LYS A 379 -14.94 -10.03 -23.84
N GLN A 380 -15.03 -9.78 -22.54
CA GLN A 380 -14.49 -8.59 -21.85
C GLN A 380 -13.42 -8.95 -20.82
N ILE A 381 -12.85 -10.16 -20.83
CA ILE A 381 -11.96 -10.65 -19.76
C ILE A 381 -10.76 -9.73 -19.49
N HIS A 382 -10.23 -9.07 -20.52
CA HIS A 382 -9.09 -8.14 -20.41
C HIS A 382 -9.43 -6.83 -19.68
N LEU A 383 -10.72 -6.52 -19.51
CA LEU A 383 -11.19 -5.30 -18.85
C LEU A 383 -10.99 -5.39 -17.33
N PHE A 384 -11.27 -6.56 -16.73
CA PHE A 384 -11.31 -6.74 -15.28
C PHE A 384 -9.95 -6.50 -14.61
N ALA A 385 -8.86 -6.95 -15.24
CA ALA A 385 -7.51 -6.73 -14.73
C ALA A 385 -7.06 -5.26 -14.67
N LYS A 386 -7.81 -4.34 -15.31
CA LYS A 386 -7.50 -2.90 -15.35
C LYS A 386 -8.44 -2.05 -14.49
N MET A 387 -9.50 -2.65 -13.95
CA MET A 387 -10.46 -1.92 -13.13
C MET A 387 -9.87 -1.66 -11.74
N ASN A 388 -10.04 -0.45 -11.22
CA ASN A 388 -9.82 -0.21 -9.80
C ASN A 388 -11.04 -0.66 -8.98
N LEU A 389 -10.93 -0.62 -7.64
CA LEU A 389 -11.99 -1.11 -6.75
C LEU A 389 -13.33 -0.40 -6.94
N GLU A 390 -13.33 0.92 -7.16
CA GLU A 390 -14.54 1.71 -7.43
C GLU A 390 -15.21 1.26 -8.73
N GLN A 391 -14.42 1.07 -9.80
CA GLN A 391 -14.91 0.58 -11.09
C GLN A 391 -15.47 -0.84 -10.99
N ILE A 392 -14.87 -1.72 -10.19
CA ILE A 392 -15.40 -3.06 -9.92
C ILE A 392 -16.77 -2.94 -9.24
N ASN A 393 -16.88 -2.13 -8.19
CA ASN A 393 -18.14 -1.91 -7.49
C ASN A 393 -19.23 -1.32 -8.40
N GLU A 394 -18.92 -0.28 -9.17
CA GLU A 394 -19.84 0.31 -10.14
C GLU A 394 -20.27 -0.69 -11.21
N TYR A 395 -19.34 -1.51 -11.70
CA TYR A 395 -19.64 -2.55 -12.67
C TYR A 395 -20.62 -3.58 -12.10
N ILE A 396 -20.36 -4.09 -10.89
CA ILE A 396 -21.26 -5.03 -10.20
C ILE A 396 -22.65 -4.41 -10.06
N GLN A 397 -22.75 -3.20 -9.50
CA GLN A 397 -24.04 -2.52 -9.29
C GLN A 397 -24.80 -2.29 -10.60
N THR A 398 -24.11 -1.82 -11.64
CA THR A 398 -24.69 -1.56 -12.96
C THR A 398 -25.21 -2.85 -13.60
N LYS A 399 -24.44 -3.94 -13.54
CA LYS A 399 -24.84 -5.22 -14.13
C LYS A 399 -25.95 -5.90 -13.34
N THR A 400 -25.90 -5.87 -12.01
CA THR A 400 -26.98 -6.35 -11.15
C THR A 400 -28.28 -5.63 -11.47
N LYS A 401 -28.27 -4.29 -11.51
CA LYS A 401 -29.45 -3.50 -11.87
C LYS A 401 -29.95 -3.82 -13.28
N ALA A 402 -29.05 -3.87 -14.27
CA ALA A 402 -29.43 -4.16 -15.65
C ALA A 402 -30.05 -5.56 -15.83
N ILE A 403 -29.64 -6.55 -15.03
CA ILE A 403 -30.31 -7.87 -15.02
C ILE A 403 -31.70 -7.74 -14.41
N LEU A 404 -31.82 -7.15 -13.22
CA LEU A 404 -33.09 -7.01 -12.51
C LEU A 404 -34.13 -6.25 -13.33
N ASP A 405 -33.74 -5.13 -13.96
CA ASP A 405 -34.60 -4.31 -14.80
C ASP A 405 -35.10 -5.08 -16.04
N LYS A 406 -34.35 -6.08 -16.53
CA LYS A 406 -34.71 -6.90 -17.70
C LYS A 406 -35.49 -8.18 -17.37
N ILE A 407 -35.60 -8.56 -16.09
CA ILE A 407 -36.38 -9.74 -15.70
C ILE A 407 -37.83 -9.67 -16.21
N PRO A 408 -38.58 -8.56 -16.08
CA PRO A 408 -39.95 -8.48 -16.57
C PRO A 408 -40.08 -8.73 -18.08
N GLU A 409 -39.25 -8.07 -18.89
CA GLU A 409 -39.21 -8.27 -20.36
C GLU A 409 -38.88 -9.72 -20.72
N ARG A 410 -37.96 -10.34 -19.96
CA ARG A 410 -37.59 -11.74 -20.18
C ARG A 410 -38.68 -12.71 -19.74
N VAL A 411 -39.42 -12.40 -18.67
CA VAL A 411 -40.59 -13.18 -18.23
C VAL A 411 -41.68 -13.12 -19.29
N GLU A 412 -41.97 -11.95 -19.87
CA GLU A 412 -42.94 -11.83 -20.96
C GLU A 412 -42.53 -12.69 -22.16
N SER A 413 -41.24 -12.64 -22.53
CA SER A 413 -40.68 -13.46 -23.60
C SER A 413 -40.81 -14.96 -23.30
N LEU A 414 -40.43 -15.42 -22.11
CA LEU A 414 -40.53 -16.82 -21.70
C LEU A 414 -41.98 -17.30 -21.59
N THR A 415 -42.88 -16.44 -21.11
CA THR A 415 -44.33 -16.72 -21.03
C THR A 415 -44.91 -16.90 -22.42
N PHE A 416 -44.57 -16.02 -23.35
CA PHE A 416 -44.97 -16.11 -24.76
C PHE A 416 -44.46 -17.42 -25.41
N MET A 417 -43.24 -17.84 -25.08
CA MET A 417 -42.66 -19.11 -25.56
C MET A 417 -43.15 -20.35 -24.80
N GLY A 418 -43.92 -20.17 -23.72
CA GLY A 418 -44.46 -21.24 -22.90
C GLY A 418 -43.39 -22.03 -22.14
N PHE A 419 -42.31 -21.39 -21.70
CA PHE A 419 -41.34 -21.96 -20.76
C PHE A 419 -41.90 -21.85 -19.33
N GLU A 420 -42.09 -23.01 -18.70
CA GLU A 420 -42.71 -23.28 -17.39
C GLU A 420 -44.25 -23.15 -17.26
N ILE A 421 -44.85 -24.36 -17.31
CA ILE A 421 -46.15 -24.89 -16.87
C ILE A 421 -47.03 -23.96 -15.97
N PRO A 422 -48.37 -23.89 -16.20
CA PRO A 422 -49.16 -24.53 -17.25
C PRO A 422 -49.67 -23.43 -18.22
N THR A 423 -49.36 -23.42 -19.52
CA THR A 423 -49.92 -24.30 -20.56
C THR A 423 -49.68 -23.59 -21.90
N PHE A 424 -49.28 -24.20 -23.02
CA PHE A 424 -50.15 -24.98 -23.91
C PHE A 424 -51.66 -24.85 -23.62
N LYS A 425 -52.20 -23.67 -23.26
CA LYS A 425 -53.56 -23.57 -22.68
C LYS A 425 -54.60 -24.11 -23.63
N GLY A 426 -54.44 -23.79 -24.92
CA GLY A 426 -55.22 -24.41 -25.99
C GLY A 426 -55.08 -25.93 -26.03
N ILE A 427 -53.86 -26.48 -25.98
CA ILE A 427 -53.63 -27.93 -26.09
C ILE A 427 -54.07 -28.69 -24.83
N GLU A 428 -53.82 -28.18 -23.63
CA GLU A 428 -54.27 -28.81 -22.38
C GLU A 428 -55.79 -28.72 -22.22
N THR A 429 -56.42 -27.60 -22.59
CA THR A 429 -57.90 -27.53 -22.67
C THR A 429 -58.43 -28.55 -23.67
N LEU A 430 -57.83 -28.63 -24.87
CA LEU A 430 -58.19 -29.63 -25.88
C LEU A 430 -58.00 -31.08 -25.36
N MET A 431 -56.96 -31.33 -24.54
CA MET A 431 -56.69 -32.63 -23.90
C MET A 431 -57.65 -32.95 -22.75
N THR A 432 -57.99 -31.98 -21.89
CA THR A 432 -59.01 -32.15 -20.84
C THR A 432 -60.38 -32.45 -21.46
N ASP A 433 -60.72 -31.79 -22.57
CA ASP A 433 -61.95 -32.06 -23.30
C ASP A 433 -61.98 -33.49 -23.91
N ILE A 434 -60.83 -34.08 -24.27
CA ILE A 434 -60.74 -35.49 -24.71
C ILE A 434 -61.04 -36.43 -23.54
N SER A 435 -60.50 -36.13 -22.36
CA SER A 435 -60.61 -36.99 -21.17
C SER A 435 -62.02 -37.10 -20.56
N HIS A 436 -62.95 -36.22 -20.92
CA HIS A 436 -64.33 -36.25 -20.42
C HIS A 436 -65.33 -36.95 -21.36
N SER A 437 -64.92 -37.37 -22.56
CA SER A 437 -65.86 -37.79 -23.61
C SER A 437 -65.56 -39.11 -24.31
N GLN A 438 -64.55 -39.88 -23.88
CA GLN A 438 -64.03 -41.03 -24.63
C GLN A 438 -63.70 -42.24 -23.75
N ASP A 439 -63.51 -43.41 -24.37
CA ASP A 439 -63.09 -44.65 -23.71
C ASP A 439 -61.60 -44.61 -23.28
N ASN A 440 -61.20 -45.54 -22.40
CA ASN A 440 -59.87 -45.57 -21.80
C ASN A 440 -58.73 -45.80 -22.81
N GLU A 441 -58.98 -46.48 -23.92
CA GLU A 441 -57.96 -46.79 -24.94
C GLU A 441 -57.66 -45.54 -25.78
N THR A 442 -58.71 -44.85 -26.22
CA THR A 442 -58.61 -43.54 -26.87
C THR A 442 -57.89 -42.51 -25.98
N LEU A 443 -58.23 -42.48 -24.68
CA LEU A 443 -57.58 -41.58 -23.72
C LEU A 443 -56.08 -41.86 -23.58
N ALA A 444 -55.69 -43.13 -23.53
CA ALA A 444 -54.29 -43.51 -23.41
C ALA A 444 -53.46 -43.06 -24.63
N ILE A 445 -53.98 -43.22 -25.85
CA ILE A 445 -53.31 -42.79 -27.08
C ILE A 445 -53.14 -41.26 -27.12
N ALA A 446 -54.17 -40.51 -26.72
CA ALA A 446 -54.07 -39.05 -26.65
C ALA A 446 -53.06 -38.59 -25.57
N GLN A 447 -53.01 -39.27 -24.43
CA GLN A 447 -52.02 -38.99 -23.37
C GLN A 447 -50.59 -39.34 -23.81
N GLU A 448 -50.40 -40.43 -24.54
CA GLU A 448 -49.12 -40.81 -25.14
C GLU A 448 -48.64 -39.73 -26.12
N PHE A 449 -49.49 -39.30 -27.05
CA PHE A 449 -49.20 -38.20 -27.98
C PHE A 449 -48.78 -36.92 -27.26
N TYR A 450 -49.53 -36.51 -26.23
CA TYR A 450 -49.21 -35.31 -25.47
C TYR A 450 -47.90 -35.43 -24.68
N THR A 451 -47.63 -36.61 -24.12
CA THR A 451 -46.38 -36.89 -23.40
C THR A 451 -45.18 -36.84 -24.36
N ASN A 452 -45.32 -37.37 -25.57
CA ASN A 452 -44.28 -37.33 -26.60
C ASN A 452 -43.97 -35.90 -27.06
N ILE A 453 -44.99 -35.04 -27.22
CA ILE A 453 -44.79 -33.61 -27.49
C ILE A 453 -44.02 -32.93 -26.34
N LYS A 454 -44.38 -33.21 -25.08
CA LYS A 454 -43.66 -32.66 -23.91
C LYS A 454 -42.18 -33.10 -23.89
N ASN A 455 -41.92 -34.37 -24.19
CA ASN A 455 -40.57 -34.92 -24.23
C ASN A 455 -39.74 -34.32 -25.37
N ALA A 456 -40.31 -34.19 -26.57
CA ALA A 456 -39.65 -33.56 -27.72
C ALA A 456 -39.29 -32.09 -27.44
N LYS A 457 -40.21 -31.33 -26.81
CA LYS A 457 -39.94 -29.95 -26.40
C LYS A 457 -38.77 -29.89 -25.43
N LYS A 458 -38.75 -30.75 -24.41
CA LYS A 458 -37.66 -30.81 -23.43
C LYS A 458 -36.33 -31.18 -24.08
N GLN A 459 -36.33 -32.20 -24.95
CA GLN A 459 -35.12 -32.71 -25.59
C GLN A 459 -34.50 -31.70 -26.58
N LEU A 460 -35.32 -31.02 -27.37
CA LEU A 460 -34.82 -30.17 -28.46
C LEU A 460 -34.64 -28.71 -28.04
N LEU A 461 -35.44 -28.23 -27.09
CA LEU A 461 -35.51 -26.81 -26.72
C LEU A 461 -35.29 -26.56 -25.22
N GLY A 462 -35.39 -27.57 -24.35
CA GLY A 462 -35.48 -27.38 -22.90
C GLY A 462 -34.23 -26.83 -22.22
N ASP A 463 -33.04 -27.17 -22.72
CA ASP A 463 -31.75 -26.78 -22.11
C ASP A 463 -31.07 -25.61 -22.85
N LYS A 464 -31.71 -25.04 -23.89
CA LYS A 464 -31.16 -23.95 -24.69
C LYS A 464 -31.61 -22.60 -24.14
N LEU A 465 -30.72 -21.60 -24.14
CA LEU A 465 -31.15 -20.21 -24.01
C LEU A 465 -32.00 -19.82 -25.23
N ILE A 466 -32.95 -18.91 -25.05
CA ILE A 466 -33.80 -18.40 -26.14
C ILE A 466 -32.95 -17.96 -27.34
N GLU A 467 -31.83 -17.29 -27.10
CA GLU A 467 -30.90 -16.79 -28.11
C GLU A 467 -30.21 -17.90 -28.92
N ASP A 468 -30.17 -19.12 -28.39
CA ASP A 468 -29.56 -20.29 -29.03
C ASP A 468 -30.60 -21.19 -29.74
N ILE A 469 -31.89 -20.89 -29.61
CA ILE A 469 -32.96 -21.62 -30.31
C ILE A 469 -32.97 -21.14 -31.76
N THR A 470 -32.46 -21.99 -32.66
CA THR A 470 -32.43 -21.70 -34.09
C THR A 470 -33.77 -22.04 -34.76
N PRO A 471 -34.10 -21.43 -35.92
CA PRO A 471 -35.26 -21.83 -36.72
C PRO A 471 -35.30 -23.33 -37.04
N GLN A 472 -34.13 -23.96 -37.25
CA GLN A 472 -34.00 -25.40 -37.50
C GLN A 472 -34.33 -26.26 -36.26
N ASP A 473 -34.05 -25.77 -35.05
CA ASP A 473 -34.43 -26.48 -33.82
C ASP A 473 -35.95 -26.52 -33.68
N VAL A 474 -36.61 -25.40 -34.03
CA VAL A 474 -38.07 -25.29 -34.03
C VAL A 474 -38.69 -26.14 -35.14
N GLU A 475 -38.10 -26.16 -36.34
CA GLU A 475 -38.50 -27.04 -37.44
C GLU A 475 -38.43 -28.52 -37.03
N LYS A 476 -37.29 -28.96 -36.46
CA LYS A 476 -37.11 -30.33 -35.98
C LYS A 476 -38.12 -30.71 -34.90
N PHE A 477 -38.39 -29.80 -33.96
CA PHE A 477 -39.41 -30.01 -32.95
C PHE A 477 -40.80 -30.18 -33.57
N PHE A 478 -41.17 -29.32 -34.52
CA PHE A 478 -42.46 -29.43 -35.20
C PHE A 478 -42.57 -30.73 -36.01
N ASN A 479 -41.52 -31.11 -36.73
CA ASN A 479 -41.48 -32.36 -37.49
C ASN A 479 -41.70 -33.59 -36.59
N GLN A 480 -41.11 -33.62 -35.40
CA GLN A 480 -41.37 -34.67 -34.41
C GLN A 480 -42.83 -34.65 -33.93
N CYS A 481 -43.39 -33.46 -33.65
CA CYS A 481 -44.81 -33.34 -33.27
C CYS A 481 -45.73 -33.87 -34.37
N SER A 482 -45.49 -33.51 -35.64
CA SER A 482 -46.24 -34.01 -36.79
C SER A 482 -46.14 -35.52 -36.96
N GLN A 483 -44.96 -36.10 -36.72
CA GLN A 483 -44.78 -37.55 -36.73
C GLN A 483 -45.62 -38.21 -35.64
N TYR A 484 -45.53 -37.74 -34.39
CA TYR A 484 -46.35 -38.28 -33.30
C TYR A 484 -47.84 -38.11 -33.53
N GLY A 485 -48.25 -37.02 -34.20
CA GLY A 485 -49.65 -36.82 -34.58
C GLY A 485 -50.12 -37.81 -35.64
N SER A 486 -49.25 -38.17 -36.60
CA SER A 486 -49.54 -39.20 -37.61
C SER A 486 -49.65 -40.60 -36.97
N GLU A 487 -48.72 -40.94 -36.08
CA GLU A 487 -48.73 -42.22 -35.33
C GLU A 487 -49.97 -42.34 -34.44
N ALA A 488 -50.37 -41.25 -33.77
CA ALA A 488 -51.60 -41.21 -32.97
C ALA A 488 -52.85 -41.38 -33.86
N ALA A 489 -52.83 -40.84 -35.07
CA ALA A 489 -53.96 -40.92 -35.98
C ALA A 489 -54.21 -42.32 -36.55
N GLU A 490 -53.14 -43.04 -36.89
CA GLU A 490 -53.24 -44.45 -37.30
C GLU A 490 -53.89 -45.30 -36.21
N LYS A 491 -53.53 -45.05 -34.94
CA LYS A 491 -54.11 -45.74 -33.77
C LYS A 491 -55.56 -45.32 -33.47
N LEU A 492 -56.03 -44.19 -34.01
CA LEU A 492 -57.33 -43.57 -33.70
C LEU A 492 -58.27 -43.50 -34.92
N ALA A 493 -58.04 -44.33 -35.95
CA ALA A 493 -58.69 -44.22 -37.26
C ALA A 493 -60.22 -44.10 -37.21
N ASP A 494 -60.88 -44.70 -36.20
CA ASP A 494 -62.34 -44.70 -36.06
C ASP A 494 -62.90 -43.59 -35.14
N ASN A 495 -62.03 -42.74 -34.56
CA ASN A 495 -62.42 -41.73 -33.57
C ASN A 495 -62.27 -40.28 -34.08
N ARG A 496 -63.20 -39.90 -34.98
CA ARG A 496 -63.24 -38.59 -35.63
C ARG A 496 -63.16 -37.38 -34.67
N PRO A 497 -63.86 -37.35 -33.52
CA PRO A 497 -63.73 -36.26 -32.56
C PRO A 497 -62.30 -36.06 -32.02
N VAL A 498 -61.56 -37.15 -31.79
CA VAL A 498 -60.18 -37.06 -31.25
C VAL A 498 -59.17 -36.74 -32.33
N LEU A 499 -59.33 -37.28 -33.54
CA LEU A 499 -58.52 -36.89 -34.72
C LEU A 499 -58.61 -35.39 -35.00
N THR A 500 -59.81 -34.81 -34.88
CA THR A 500 -60.02 -33.35 -35.04
C THR A 500 -59.24 -32.56 -33.99
N LYS A 501 -59.26 -33.02 -32.74
CA LYS A 501 -58.51 -32.37 -31.65
C LYS A 501 -56.99 -32.53 -31.82
N ILE A 502 -56.49 -33.66 -32.32
CA ILE A 502 -55.07 -33.83 -32.66
C ILE A 502 -54.67 -32.84 -33.77
N ALA A 503 -55.51 -32.65 -34.79
CA ALA A 503 -55.30 -31.66 -35.84
C ALA A 503 -55.28 -30.21 -35.28
N ASP A 504 -56.19 -29.88 -34.36
CA ASP A 504 -56.22 -28.58 -33.68
C ASP A 504 -54.96 -28.35 -32.83
N ILE A 505 -54.50 -29.38 -32.12
CA ILE A 505 -53.27 -29.38 -31.32
C ILE A 505 -52.05 -29.13 -32.24
N LEU A 506 -51.90 -29.87 -33.34
CA LEU A 506 -50.81 -29.67 -34.30
C LEU A 506 -50.85 -28.28 -34.94
N THR A 507 -52.04 -27.76 -35.26
CA THR A 507 -52.22 -26.40 -35.79
C THR A 507 -51.81 -25.34 -34.77
N ALA A 508 -52.16 -25.55 -33.49
CA ALA A 508 -51.74 -24.67 -32.41
C ALA A 508 -50.20 -24.69 -32.22
N ILE A 509 -49.57 -25.88 -32.28
CA ILE A 509 -48.10 -26.02 -32.23
C ILE A 509 -47.45 -25.33 -33.43
N ALA A 510 -47.98 -25.50 -34.64
CA ALA A 510 -47.46 -24.85 -35.85
C ALA A 510 -47.53 -23.33 -35.76
N ARG A 511 -48.67 -22.78 -35.31
CA ARG A 511 -48.82 -21.32 -35.10
C ARG A 511 -47.85 -20.80 -34.06
N TRP A 512 -47.67 -21.53 -32.96
CA TRP A 512 -46.68 -21.20 -31.95
C TRP A 512 -45.25 -21.26 -32.51
N ALA A 513 -44.89 -22.30 -33.25
CA ALA A 513 -43.58 -22.48 -33.87
C ALA A 513 -43.25 -21.36 -34.88
N ILE A 514 -44.21 -21.01 -35.74
CA ILE A 514 -44.09 -19.88 -36.68
C ILE A 514 -43.92 -18.56 -35.92
N SER A 515 -44.70 -18.35 -34.86
CA SER A 515 -44.60 -17.16 -34.02
C SER A 515 -43.26 -17.07 -33.31
N LEU A 516 -42.72 -18.20 -32.83
CA LEU A 516 -41.41 -18.30 -32.18
C LEU A 516 -40.27 -17.93 -33.14
N ILE A 517 -40.31 -18.47 -34.37
CA ILE A 517 -39.35 -18.15 -35.43
C ILE A 517 -39.43 -16.65 -35.80
N GLY A 518 -40.66 -16.10 -35.87
CA GLY A 518 -40.91 -14.69 -36.18
C GLY A 518 -40.54 -13.71 -35.06
N PHE A 519 -40.61 -14.11 -33.79
CA PHE A 519 -40.21 -13.27 -32.64
C PHE A 519 -38.71 -13.33 -32.34
N ASN A 520 -38.06 -14.48 -32.55
CA ASN A 520 -36.60 -14.65 -32.38
C ASN A 520 -35.76 -14.01 -33.51
N THR A 521 -36.37 -13.16 -34.34
CA THR A 521 -35.68 -12.37 -35.35
C THR A 521 -35.81 -10.87 -35.03
N PRO A 522 -34.92 -10.36 -34.18
CA PRO A 522 -33.85 -9.52 -34.74
C PRO A 522 -32.48 -9.66 -34.05
N PRO A 523 -31.42 -9.23 -34.74
CA PRO A 523 -30.56 -10.13 -35.51
C PRO A 523 -30.05 -11.28 -34.65
N GLN A 524 -30.13 -12.50 -35.17
CA GLN A 524 -29.30 -13.61 -34.68
C GLN A 524 -27.87 -13.08 -34.53
N PHE A 525 -27.34 -13.16 -33.31
CA PHE A 525 -26.34 -12.26 -32.72
C PHE A 525 -25.00 -12.09 -33.48
N LEU A 526 -24.80 -12.69 -34.65
CA LEU A 526 -23.61 -12.57 -35.50
C LEU A 526 -23.85 -12.71 -37.03
N ALA A 527 -25.09 -12.81 -37.54
CA ALA A 527 -25.33 -13.08 -38.97
C ALA A 527 -25.77 -11.82 -39.77
N PRO A 528 -25.34 -11.66 -41.05
CA PRO A 528 -25.77 -10.55 -41.91
C PRO A 528 -27.29 -10.52 -42.11
N THR A 529 -27.88 -9.33 -42.07
CA THR A 529 -29.34 -9.09 -42.03
C THR A 529 -30.12 -9.72 -43.20
N ARG A 530 -29.49 -9.92 -44.36
CA ARG A 530 -30.13 -10.51 -45.56
C ARG A 530 -30.30 -12.03 -45.46
N THR A 531 -29.32 -12.77 -44.94
CA THR A 531 -29.38 -14.24 -44.85
C THR A 531 -30.36 -14.75 -43.80
N CYS A 532 -30.66 -13.95 -42.76
CA CYS A 532 -31.58 -14.35 -41.71
C CYS A 532 -33.05 -14.34 -42.15
N VAL A 533 -33.45 -13.42 -43.03
CA VAL A 533 -34.85 -13.29 -43.50
C VAL A 533 -35.24 -14.46 -44.41
N ASP A 534 -34.35 -14.82 -45.35
CA ASP A 534 -34.58 -15.94 -46.27
C ASP A 534 -34.64 -17.27 -45.50
N GLN A 535 -33.73 -17.51 -44.56
CA GLN A 535 -33.74 -18.70 -43.71
C GLN A 535 -35.02 -18.81 -42.86
N VAL A 536 -35.50 -17.70 -42.30
CA VAL A 536 -36.77 -17.65 -41.56
C VAL A 536 -37.95 -17.99 -42.46
N SER A 537 -37.98 -17.39 -43.66
CA SER A 537 -39.03 -17.65 -44.65
C SER A 537 -39.05 -19.12 -45.08
N ASP A 538 -37.88 -19.70 -45.32
CA ASP A 538 -37.72 -21.10 -45.71
C ASP A 538 -38.21 -22.04 -44.60
N GLU A 539 -37.80 -21.82 -43.35
CA GLU A 539 -38.24 -22.69 -42.24
C GLU A 539 -39.73 -22.54 -41.91
N ILE A 540 -40.30 -21.33 -42.01
CA ILE A 540 -41.75 -21.13 -41.90
C ILE A 540 -42.47 -21.89 -43.02
N THR A 541 -41.92 -21.88 -44.24
CA THR A 541 -42.50 -22.58 -45.38
C THR A 541 -42.47 -24.09 -45.16
N LYS A 542 -41.36 -24.65 -44.66
CA LYS A 542 -41.28 -26.07 -44.33
C LYS A 542 -42.29 -26.49 -43.26
N ILE A 543 -42.45 -25.70 -42.19
CA ILE A 543 -43.46 -25.96 -41.15
C ILE A 543 -44.87 -25.95 -41.75
N LYS A 544 -45.19 -24.98 -42.62
CA LYS A 544 -46.49 -24.90 -43.29
C LYS A 544 -46.75 -26.11 -44.18
N LEU A 545 -45.81 -26.46 -45.06
CA LEU A 545 -45.90 -27.61 -45.94
C LEU A 545 -46.06 -28.91 -45.14
N LYS A 546 -45.26 -29.08 -44.08
CA LYS A 546 -45.37 -30.28 -43.22
C LYS A 546 -46.70 -30.37 -42.49
N LEU A 547 -47.25 -29.23 -42.03
CA LEU A 547 -48.59 -29.18 -41.43
C LEU A 547 -49.65 -29.58 -42.46
N GLU A 548 -49.62 -29.01 -43.67
CA GLU A 548 -50.55 -29.33 -44.76
C GLU A 548 -50.51 -30.82 -45.11
N ASP A 549 -49.31 -31.40 -45.27
CA ASP A 549 -49.15 -32.84 -45.53
C ASP A 549 -49.70 -33.71 -44.40
N THR A 550 -49.45 -33.33 -43.15
CA THR A 550 -49.90 -34.08 -41.97
C THR A 550 -51.41 -33.98 -41.81
N LEU A 551 -52.00 -32.79 -41.99
CA LEU A 551 -53.45 -32.58 -41.95
C LEU A 551 -54.16 -33.29 -43.11
N GLY A 552 -53.59 -33.28 -44.31
CA GLY A 552 -54.12 -34.04 -45.44
C GLY A 552 -54.10 -35.55 -45.21
N SER A 553 -53.06 -36.06 -44.54
CA SER A 553 -52.99 -37.48 -44.15
C SER A 553 -54.04 -37.82 -43.08
N LEU A 554 -54.22 -36.96 -42.08
CA LEU A 554 -55.28 -37.06 -41.07
C LEU A 554 -56.68 -37.05 -41.69
N GLN A 555 -56.92 -36.19 -42.69
CA GLN A 555 -58.19 -36.13 -43.43
C GLN A 555 -58.44 -37.39 -44.27
N LYS A 556 -57.42 -37.95 -44.93
CA LYS A 556 -57.56 -39.22 -45.66
C LYS A 556 -57.97 -40.37 -44.74
N VAL A 557 -57.40 -40.46 -43.54
CA VAL A 557 -57.83 -41.45 -42.53
C VAL A 557 -59.30 -41.22 -42.13
N GLN A 558 -59.76 -39.97 -42.08
CA GLN A 558 -61.18 -39.65 -41.86
C GLN A 558 -62.09 -39.99 -43.05
N GLU A 559 -61.60 -39.83 -44.28
CA GLU A 559 -62.38 -40.02 -45.53
C GLU A 559 -62.41 -41.47 -46.00
N GLU A 560 -61.32 -42.23 -45.87
CA GLU A 560 -61.26 -43.64 -46.27
C GLU A 560 -62.27 -44.49 -45.46
N ASN A 561 -62.52 -44.12 -44.21
CA ASN A 561 -63.52 -44.72 -43.32
C ASN A 561 -64.98 -44.27 -43.59
N LEU A 562 -65.22 -43.27 -44.46
CA LEU A 562 -66.56 -42.92 -44.96
C LEU A 562 -66.97 -43.77 -46.18
N SER A 563 -66.03 -44.49 -46.79
CA SER A 563 -66.18 -45.28 -48.01
C SER A 563 -66.39 -46.79 -47.77
N LEU A 564 -66.47 -47.21 -46.50
CA LEU A 564 -66.84 -48.54 -46.03
C LEU A 564 -68.17 -48.46 -45.27
#